data_AF-A0A3B8QBN3-F1
#
_entry.id   AF-A0A3B8QBN3-F1
#
_cell.length_a   1.000
_cell.length_b   1.000
_cell.length_c   1.000
_cell.angle_alpha   90.00
_cell.angle_beta   90.00
_cell.angle_gamma   90.00
#
_symmetry.space_group_name_H-M   'P 1'
#
loop_
_entity.id
_entity.type
_entity.pdbx_description
1 polymer ?
#
loop_
_entity_poly.entity_id
_entity_poly.type
_entity_poly.pdbx_seq_one_letter_code
_entity_poly.pdbx_strand_id
1 'polypeptide(L)'
;WELYRRGFDSHHIFAVDEFYWEDRPRYNAALEAVRREGGDLTSWLEYSAEGLLQTLERVWERMGQLSVSAAREKVILRPRQEQWLKLLGKSGGMTPSELWAALKVSKQGAMDLLRPLVKAGLVKRVGTLKTGRYDLK
;
A
#
# COMPACT_ATOMS: atom_id res chain seq x y z
N TRP A 1 -11.95 -4.11 -13.89
CA TRP A 1 -12.03 -2.95 -14.81
C TRP A 1 -13.26 -2.07 -14.64
N GLU A 2 -14.41 -2.54 -14.12
CA GLU A 2 -15.60 -1.68 -14.00
C GLU A 2 -15.41 -0.48 -13.08
N LEU A 3 -14.78 -0.66 -11.92
CA LEU A 3 -14.50 0.42 -10.98
C LEU A 3 -13.61 1.51 -11.60
N TYR A 4 -12.63 1.13 -12.43
CA TYR A 4 -11.82 2.07 -13.19
C TYR A 4 -12.65 2.85 -14.21
N ARG A 5 -13.46 2.15 -15.03
CA ARG A 5 -14.30 2.78 -16.07
C ARG A 5 -15.29 3.78 -15.49
N ARG A 6 -15.83 3.49 -14.31
CA ARG A 6 -16.79 4.33 -13.58
C ARG A 6 -16.11 5.45 -12.77
N GLY A 7 -14.78 5.53 -12.78
CA GLY A 7 -14.01 6.58 -12.09
C GLY A 7 -13.74 6.32 -10.60
N PHE A 8 -14.20 5.18 -10.06
CA PHE A 8 -13.96 4.83 -8.65
C PHE A 8 -12.53 4.39 -8.38
N ASP A 9 -11.89 3.67 -9.30
CA ASP A 9 -10.50 3.19 -9.17
C ASP A 9 -9.56 3.86 -10.19
N SER A 10 -9.56 5.20 -10.23
CA SER A 10 -8.79 5.99 -11.21
C SER A 10 -7.28 5.75 -11.21
N HIS A 11 -6.76 5.11 -10.16
CA HIS A 11 -5.33 4.88 -9.94
C HIS A 11 -4.93 3.39 -9.91
N HIS A 12 -5.86 2.46 -10.20
CA HIS A 12 -5.61 1.01 -10.12
C HIS A 12 -5.08 0.58 -8.74
N ILE A 13 -5.63 1.19 -7.69
CA ILE A 13 -5.25 0.97 -6.30
C ILE A 13 -6.12 -0.07 -5.62
N PHE A 14 -7.24 -0.48 -6.22
CA PHE A 14 -8.15 -1.47 -5.65
C PHE A 14 -7.84 -2.86 -6.19
N ALA A 15 -7.32 -3.73 -5.31
CA ALA A 15 -7.03 -5.13 -5.59
C ALA A 15 -8.12 -6.06 -5.01
N VAL A 16 -9.36 -5.89 -5.45
CA VAL A 16 -10.49 -6.72 -4.95
C VAL A 16 -10.32 -8.19 -5.33
N ASP A 17 -9.59 -8.48 -6.41
CA ASP A 17 -9.19 -9.82 -6.80
C ASP A 17 -8.30 -10.53 -5.77
N GLU A 18 -7.49 -9.78 -5.01
CA GLU A 18 -6.70 -10.33 -3.91
C GLU A 18 -7.61 -10.88 -2.80
N PHE A 19 -8.68 -10.16 -2.44
CA PHE A 19 -9.67 -10.62 -1.48
C PHE A 19 -10.34 -11.94 -1.92
N TYR A 20 -10.72 -12.05 -3.19
CA TYR A 20 -11.30 -13.28 -3.73
C TYR A 20 -10.31 -14.44 -3.75
N TRP A 21 -9.03 -14.15 -4.01
CA TRP A 21 -7.97 -15.15 -4.02
C TRP A 21 -7.65 -15.67 -2.61
N GLU A 22 -7.58 -14.76 -1.62
CA GLU A 22 -7.36 -15.08 -0.20
C GLU A 22 -8.49 -15.95 0.37
N ASP A 23 -9.75 -15.69 -0.01
CA ASP A 23 -10.93 -16.43 0.45
C ASP A 23 -11.59 -17.26 -0.66
N ARG A 24 -10.80 -18.12 -1.30
CA ARG A 24 -11.25 -19.01 -2.37
C ARG A 24 -12.42 -19.93 -1.99
N PRO A 25 -12.49 -20.50 -0.77
CA PRO A 25 -13.63 -21.32 -0.37
C PRO A 25 -14.95 -20.54 -0.35
N ARG A 26 -14.98 -19.35 0.26
CA ARG A 26 -16.21 -18.56 0.37
C ARG A 26 -16.61 -17.96 -0.97
N TYR A 27 -15.64 -17.58 -1.81
CA TYR A 27 -15.85 -17.20 -3.20
C TYR A 27 -16.63 -18.27 -3.98
N ASN A 28 -16.16 -19.53 -3.93
CA ASN A 28 -16.79 -20.63 -4.64
C ASN A 28 -18.18 -20.94 -4.07
N ALA A 29 -18.34 -20.91 -2.74
CA ALA A 29 -19.63 -21.13 -2.10
C ALA A 29 -20.66 -20.07 -2.49
N ALA A 30 -20.27 -18.80 -2.57
CA ALA A 30 -21.15 -17.71 -3.00
C ALA A 30 -21.59 -17.88 -4.47
N LEU A 31 -20.69 -18.31 -5.37
CA LEU A 31 -21.05 -18.60 -6.76
C LEU A 31 -21.96 -19.83 -6.90
N GLU A 32 -21.73 -20.85 -6.08
CA GLU A 32 -22.57 -22.06 -6.09
C GLU A 32 -23.98 -21.76 -5.55
N ALA A 33 -24.10 -20.90 -4.53
CA ALA A 33 -25.37 -20.44 -4.00
C ALA A 33 -26.25 -19.82 -5.08
N VAL A 34 -25.70 -18.94 -5.94
CA VAL A 34 -26.44 -18.34 -7.07
C VAL A 34 -27.10 -19.40 -7.95
N ARG A 35 -26.39 -20.49 -8.25
CA ARG A 35 -26.94 -21.57 -9.09
C ARG A 35 -28.04 -22.34 -8.36
N ARG A 36 -27.84 -22.61 -7.07
CA ARG A 36 -28.81 -23.34 -6.24
C ARG A 36 -30.08 -22.53 -5.99
N GLU A 37 -29.96 -21.21 -5.91
CA GLU A 37 -31.04 -20.26 -5.63
C GLU A 37 -31.72 -19.75 -6.92
N GLY A 38 -31.57 -20.47 -8.03
CA GLY A 38 -32.28 -20.15 -9.28
C GLY A 38 -31.81 -18.85 -9.95
N GLY A 39 -30.57 -18.43 -9.71
CA GLY A 39 -30.00 -17.21 -10.25
C GLY A 39 -30.16 -15.98 -9.35
N ASP A 40 -30.63 -16.14 -8.10
CA ASP A 40 -30.58 -15.06 -7.11
C ASP A 40 -29.13 -14.64 -6.87
N LEU A 41 -28.85 -13.36 -7.07
CA LEU A 41 -27.51 -12.78 -6.94
C LEU A 41 -27.25 -12.18 -5.55
N THR A 42 -28.23 -12.21 -4.64
CA THR A 42 -28.15 -11.55 -3.33
C THR A 42 -26.87 -11.95 -2.59
N SER A 43 -26.67 -13.24 -2.35
CA SER A 43 -25.49 -13.77 -1.65
C SER A 43 -24.16 -13.41 -2.35
N TRP A 44 -24.15 -13.38 -3.67
CA TRP A 44 -22.97 -13.00 -4.45
C TRP A 44 -22.66 -11.50 -4.36
N LEU A 45 -23.70 -10.66 -4.40
CA LEU A 45 -23.59 -9.21 -4.27
C LEU A 45 -23.12 -8.81 -2.88
N GLU A 46 -23.64 -9.46 -1.83
CA GLU A 46 -23.20 -9.25 -0.44
C GLU A 46 -21.72 -9.59 -0.28
N TYR A 47 -21.29 -10.78 -0.73
CA TYR A 47 -19.89 -11.19 -0.68
C TYR A 47 -18.97 -10.23 -1.47
N SER A 48 -19.41 -9.82 -2.66
CA SER A 48 -18.64 -8.90 -3.51
C SER A 48 -18.53 -7.51 -2.90
N ALA A 49 -19.61 -7.00 -2.30
CA ALA A 49 -19.63 -5.70 -1.63
C ALA A 49 -18.76 -5.69 -0.37
N GLU A 50 -18.75 -6.79 0.40
CA GLU A 50 -17.84 -6.97 1.53
C GLU A 50 -16.37 -6.93 1.08
N GLY A 51 -16.03 -7.68 0.04
CA GLY A 51 -14.67 -7.67 -0.51
C GLY A 51 -14.23 -6.29 -0.99
N LEU A 52 -15.14 -5.55 -1.64
CA LEU A 52 -14.88 -4.16 -2.03
C LEU A 52 -14.66 -3.27 -0.81
N LEU A 53 -15.52 -3.35 0.21
CA LEU A 53 -15.40 -2.56 1.43
C LEU A 53 -14.05 -2.80 2.13
N GLN A 54 -13.69 -4.06 2.37
CA GLN A 54 -12.41 -4.40 3.01
C GLN A 54 -11.22 -3.91 2.19
N THR A 55 -11.28 -4.00 0.85
CA THR A 55 -10.22 -3.49 -0.02
C THR A 55 -10.09 -1.96 0.12
N LEU A 56 -11.21 -1.25 0.16
CA LEU A 56 -11.23 0.20 0.37
C LEU A 56 -10.69 0.60 1.74
N GLU A 57 -11.06 -0.12 2.79
CA GLU A 57 -10.56 0.11 4.16
C GLU A 57 -9.05 -0.10 4.24
N ARG A 58 -8.54 -1.21 3.69
CA ARG A 58 -7.08 -1.48 3.61
C ARG A 58 -6.34 -0.36 2.87
N VAL A 59 -6.89 0.14 1.76
CA VAL A 59 -6.31 1.25 1.00
C VAL A 59 -6.35 2.54 1.80
N TRP A 60 -7.46 2.85 2.46
CA TRP A 60 -7.63 4.03 3.31
C TRP A 60 -6.63 4.05 4.46
N GLU A 61 -6.47 2.93 5.18
CA GLU A 61 -5.48 2.78 6.24
C GLU A 61 -4.05 2.97 5.73
N ARG A 62 -3.72 2.39 4.56
CA ARG A 62 -2.40 2.58 3.94
C ARG A 62 -2.16 4.04 3.56
N MET A 63 -3.15 4.75 3.04
CA MET A 63 -3.06 6.18 2.73
C MET A 63 -2.86 7.02 3.99
N GLY A 64 -3.59 6.73 5.07
CA GLY A 64 -3.44 7.44 6.36
C GLY A 64 -2.04 7.27 6.99
N GLN A 65 -1.43 6.09 6.84
CA GLN A 65 -0.05 5.83 7.30
C GLN A 65 1.02 6.50 6.42
N LEU A 66 0.68 6.83 5.18
CA LEU A 66 1.60 7.36 4.18
C LEU A 66 1.26 8.81 3.85
N SER A 67 0.94 9.64 4.84
CA SER A 67 0.66 11.08 4.70
C SER A 67 1.86 11.88 4.17
N VAL A 68 2.33 11.54 2.98
CA VAL A 68 3.36 12.18 2.18
C VAL A 68 2.62 12.95 1.11
N SER A 69 1.97 14.04 1.52
CA SER A 69 1.36 15.01 0.60
C SER A 69 2.40 15.73 -0.26
N ALA A 70 3.69 15.52 0.02
CA ALA A 70 4.83 16.18 -0.63
C ALA A 70 5.32 15.50 -1.93
N ALA A 71 4.71 14.38 -2.34
CA ALA A 71 5.09 13.69 -3.59
C ALA A 71 4.86 14.61 -4.80
N ARG A 72 5.94 15.09 -5.42
CA ARG A 72 5.86 15.96 -6.61
C ARG A 72 5.49 15.20 -7.89
N GLU A 73 5.65 13.87 -7.89
CA GLU A 73 5.38 12.97 -9.01
C GLU A 73 4.68 11.69 -8.53
N LYS A 74 3.95 11.01 -9.42
CA LYS A 74 3.40 9.66 -9.15
C LYS A 74 4.57 8.67 -9.02
N VAL A 75 4.75 8.11 -7.82
CA VAL A 75 5.87 7.20 -7.51
C VAL A 75 5.32 5.83 -7.16
N ILE A 76 5.71 4.81 -7.91
CA ILE A 76 5.42 3.42 -7.56
C ILE A 76 6.43 2.99 -6.49
N LEU A 77 5.92 2.67 -5.31
CA LEU A 77 6.72 2.23 -4.18
C LEU A 77 6.84 0.70 -4.16
N ARG A 78 8.07 0.19 -4.01
CA ARG A 78 8.28 -1.22 -3.67
C ARG A 78 7.83 -1.49 -2.23
N PRO A 79 7.43 -2.72 -1.85
CA PRO A 79 6.99 -3.03 -0.48
C PRO A 79 7.98 -2.59 0.61
N ARG A 80 9.28 -2.80 0.39
CA ARG A 80 10.34 -2.36 1.32
C ARG A 80 10.46 -0.84 1.42
N GLN A 81 10.14 -0.09 0.37
CA GLN A 81 10.14 1.38 0.39
C GLN A 81 8.94 1.92 1.15
N GLU A 82 7.75 1.32 0.97
CA GLU A 82 6.56 1.64 1.75
C GLU A 82 6.80 1.42 3.25
N GLN A 83 7.34 0.25 3.62
CA GLN A 83 7.70 -0.04 5.01
C GLN A 83 8.65 1.02 5.59
N TRP A 84 9.55 1.54 4.77
CA TRP A 84 10.49 2.56 5.19
C TRP A 84 9.84 3.92 5.47
N LEU A 85 8.95 4.36 4.58
CA LEU A 85 8.18 5.60 4.79
C LEU A 85 7.32 5.50 6.06
N LYS A 86 6.72 4.33 6.33
CA LYS A 86 5.97 4.09 7.57
C LYS A 86 6.84 4.21 8.82
N LEU A 87 8.07 3.69 8.79
CA LEU A 87 9.01 3.81 9.92
C LEU A 87 9.43 5.27 10.16
N LEU A 88 9.70 6.01 9.09
CA LEU A 88 10.03 7.44 9.16
C LEU A 88 8.87 8.27 9.70
N GLY A 89 7.64 8.00 9.26
CA GLY A 89 6.43 8.67 9.75
C GLY A 89 6.16 8.46 11.24
N LYS A 90 6.42 7.24 11.75
CA LYS A 90 6.22 6.91 13.18
C LYS A 90 7.28 7.52 14.11
N SER A 91 8.52 7.60 13.64
CA SER A 91 9.66 8.05 14.45
C SER A 91 9.93 9.55 14.37
N GLY A 92 9.34 10.24 13.39
CA GLY A 92 9.63 11.64 13.08
C GLY A 92 10.97 11.84 12.38
N GLY A 93 11.71 10.77 12.08
CA GLY A 93 13.00 10.76 11.38
C GLY A 93 14.03 9.86 12.03
N MET A 94 14.91 9.27 11.21
CA MET A 94 15.86 8.23 11.66
C MET A 94 17.23 8.37 10.99
N THR A 95 18.27 7.94 11.69
CA THR A 95 19.62 7.83 11.10
C THR A 95 19.69 6.68 10.09
N PRO A 96 20.65 6.72 9.14
CA PRO A 96 20.86 5.61 8.22
C PRO A 96 21.07 4.27 8.93
N SER A 97 21.85 4.22 10.02
CA SER A 97 22.10 2.99 10.79
C SER A 97 20.83 2.40 11.38
N GLU A 98 19.98 3.22 12.00
CA GLU A 98 18.72 2.77 12.59
C GLU A 98 17.76 2.25 11.52
N LEU A 99 17.71 2.93 10.38
CA LEU A 99 16.87 2.55 9.24
C LEU A 99 17.27 1.21 8.62
N TRP A 100 18.57 0.94 8.47
CA TRP A 100 19.04 -0.30 7.84
C TRP A 100 18.89 -1.48 8.79
N ALA A 101 19.12 -1.26 10.09
CA ALA A 101 18.88 -2.24 11.14
C ALA A 101 17.39 -2.63 11.20
N ALA A 102 16.48 -1.65 11.19
CA ALA A 102 15.04 -1.90 11.25
C ALA A 102 14.51 -2.70 10.04
N LEU A 103 15.06 -2.47 8.84
CA LEU A 103 14.67 -3.20 7.62
C LEU A 103 15.45 -4.50 7.37
N LYS A 104 16.45 -4.81 8.20
CA LYS A 104 17.36 -5.96 8.04
C LYS A 104 17.96 -6.02 6.62
N VAL A 105 18.48 -4.89 6.13
CA VAL A 105 19.11 -4.77 4.81
C VAL A 105 20.57 -4.37 4.93
N SER A 106 21.38 -4.71 3.92
CA SER A 106 22.75 -4.18 3.82
C SER A 106 22.72 -2.67 3.58
N LYS A 107 23.83 -2.00 3.89
CA LYS A 107 24.04 -0.58 3.58
C LYS A 107 23.76 -0.26 2.11
N GLN A 108 24.25 -1.10 1.19
CA GLN A 108 24.04 -0.90 -0.23
C GLN A 108 22.56 -1.05 -0.61
N GLY A 109 21.90 -2.13 -0.13
CA GLY A 109 20.47 -2.36 -0.40
C GLY A 109 19.58 -1.25 0.15
N ALA A 110 19.94 -0.65 1.28
CA ALA A 110 19.23 0.51 1.80
C ALA A 110 19.41 1.76 0.95
N MET A 111 20.61 2.03 0.43
CA MET A 111 20.85 3.15 -0.48
C MET A 111 20.06 2.99 -1.78
N ASP A 112 19.91 1.76 -2.26
CA ASP A 112 19.10 1.44 -3.45
C ASP A 112 17.59 1.61 -3.21
N LEU A 113 17.13 1.45 -1.96
CA LEU A 113 15.76 1.80 -1.55
C LEU A 113 15.57 3.32 -1.41
N LEU A 114 16.62 4.05 -1.00
CA LEU A 114 16.59 5.48 -0.67
C LEU A 114 16.65 6.43 -1.85
N ARG A 115 17.57 6.17 -2.78
CA ARG A 115 17.82 7.09 -3.90
C ARG A 115 16.52 7.42 -4.66
N PRO A 116 15.62 6.45 -4.95
CA PRO A 116 14.34 6.76 -5.58
C PRO A 116 13.45 7.66 -4.72
N LEU A 117 13.39 7.45 -3.39
CA LEU A 117 12.55 8.23 -2.48
C LEU A 117 13.02 9.67 -2.31
N VAL A 118 14.34 9.88 -2.28
CA VAL A 118 14.94 11.21 -2.25
C VAL A 118 14.73 11.92 -3.59
N LYS A 119 14.94 11.23 -4.72
CA LYS A 119 14.70 11.76 -6.07
C LYS A 119 13.24 12.18 -6.25
N ALA A 120 12.30 11.37 -5.74
CA ALA A 120 10.87 11.65 -5.72
C ALA A 120 10.46 12.78 -4.77
N GLY A 121 11.37 13.26 -3.92
CA GLY A 121 11.08 14.29 -2.93
C GLY A 121 10.24 13.81 -1.74
N LEU A 122 10.11 12.50 -1.52
CA LEU A 122 9.35 11.93 -0.41
C LEU A 122 10.13 11.96 0.90
N VAL A 123 11.47 11.92 0.80
CA VAL A 123 12.40 11.88 1.93
C VAL A 123 13.48 12.94 1.72
N LYS A 124 13.84 13.65 2.78
CA LYS A 124 14.96 14.61 2.79
C LYS A 124 16.01 14.17 3.80
N ARG A 125 17.28 14.44 3.49
CA ARG A 125 18.36 14.31 4.47
C ARG A 125 18.49 15.62 5.25
N VAL A 126 18.51 15.54 6.58
CA VAL A 126 18.70 16.66 7.48
C VAL A 126 19.98 16.43 8.29
N GLY A 127 20.86 17.43 8.34
CA GLY A 127 22.13 17.37 9.08
C GLY A 127 23.37 17.09 8.21
N THR A 128 24.51 16.86 8.86
CA THR A 128 25.82 16.77 8.19
C THR A 128 26.10 15.37 7.60
N LEU A 129 27.20 15.24 6.85
CA LEU A 129 27.64 13.95 6.29
C LEU A 129 27.82 12.85 7.36
N LYS A 130 28.23 13.21 8.58
CA LYS A 130 28.53 12.28 9.68
C LYS A 130 27.33 12.03 10.63
N THR A 131 26.41 12.99 10.75
CA THR A 131 25.27 12.92 11.71
C THR A 131 23.89 13.05 11.05
N GLY A 132 23.84 12.97 9.72
CA GLY A 132 22.60 13.20 8.98
C GLY A 132 21.55 12.12 9.24
N ARG A 133 20.31 12.57 9.44
CA ARG A 133 19.10 11.75 9.54
C ARG A 133 18.24 11.94 8.29
N TYR A 134 17.33 11.01 8.06
CA TYR A 134 16.31 11.13 7.02
C TYR A 134 14.96 11.40 7.66
N ASP A 135 14.26 12.39 7.12
CA ASP A 135 12.92 12.79 7.54
C ASP A 135 11.98 12.69 6.33
N LEU A 136 10.69 12.46 6.59
CA LEU A 136 9.66 12.68 5.58
C LEU A 136 9.64 14.17 5.20
N LYS A 137 9.43 14.45 3.91
CA LYS A 137 9.40 15.83 3.41
C LYS A 137 8.07 16.50 3.67
#